data_AF-A0A352CQ61-F1
#
_entry.id   AF-A0A352CQ61-F1
#
_cell.length_a   1.000
_cell.length_b   1.000
_cell.length_c   1.000
_cell.angle_alpha   90.00
_cell.angle_beta   90.00
_cell.angle_gamma   90.00
#
_symmetry.space_group_name_H-M   'P 1'
#
loop_
_entity.id
_entity.type
_entity.pdbx_description
1 polymer ?
#
loop_
_entity_poly.entity_id
_entity_poly.type
_entity_poly.pdbx_seq_one_letter_code
_entity_poly.pdbx_strand_id
1 'polypeptide(L)'
;MKENKMGVMPVKKLIVSMSLPMMISMLVQALYNIVDSVFVAQLSEEALTGVTLAFPMQNFMFAVAGGTGVGINAMLSKSLGEREYDKADSAAGNGIVLCMLAAFAFMAASFMGAARGFIGTQT
;
A
#
# COMPACT_ATOMS: atom_id res chain seq x y z
N MET A 1 -23.03 -21.29 -10.97
CA MET A 1 -22.37 -20.22 -10.19
C MET A 1 -21.24 -20.86 -9.40
N LYS A 2 -19.97 -20.51 -9.66
CA LYS A 2 -18.82 -21.11 -8.95
C LYS A 2 -18.82 -20.57 -7.51
N GLU A 3 -19.06 -21.44 -6.54
CA GLU A 3 -19.10 -21.07 -5.12
C GLU A 3 -17.79 -20.41 -4.68
N ASN A 4 -17.90 -19.39 -3.82
CA ASN A 4 -16.77 -18.62 -3.31
C ASN A 4 -15.87 -19.53 -2.45
N LYS A 5 -14.65 -19.80 -2.94
CA LYS A 5 -13.64 -20.64 -2.30
C LYS A 5 -13.36 -20.26 -0.84
N MET A 6 -13.54 -18.99 -0.48
CA MET A 6 -13.31 -18.48 0.88
C MET A 6 -14.43 -18.87 1.86
N GLY A 7 -15.62 -19.25 1.39
CA GLY A 7 -16.75 -19.65 2.25
C GLY A 7 -16.92 -21.16 2.45
N VAL A 8 -16.35 -22.00 1.57
CA VAL A 8 -16.60 -23.46 1.54
C VAL A 8 -15.39 -24.32 1.92
N MET A 9 -14.17 -23.77 1.92
CA MET A 9 -12.97 -24.54 2.28
C MET A 9 -12.72 -24.60 3.79
N PRO A 10 -12.18 -25.73 4.32
CA PRO A 10 -11.79 -25.82 5.72
C PRO A 10 -10.69 -24.81 6.04
N VAL A 11 -10.86 -24.09 7.16
CA VAL A 11 -10.04 -22.94 7.60
C VAL A 11 -8.54 -23.19 7.48
N LYS A 12 -8.05 -24.36 7.93
CA LYS A 12 -6.62 -24.72 7.87
C LYS A 12 -6.07 -24.74 6.45
N LYS A 13 -6.81 -25.31 5.50
CA LYS A 13 -6.38 -25.41 4.09
C LYS A 13 -6.51 -24.06 3.39
N LEU A 14 -7.53 -23.28 3.71
CA LEU A 14 -7.74 -21.94 3.17
C LEU A 14 -6.60 -21.01 3.57
N ILE A 15 -6.26 -20.96 4.87
CA ILE A 15 -5.15 -20.15 5.39
C ILE A 15 -3.87 -20.49 4.65
N VAL A 16 -3.48 -21.77 4.60
CA VAL A 16 -2.23 -22.20 3.93
C VAL A 16 -2.23 -21.81 2.44
N SER A 17 -3.36 -22.00 1.74
CA SER A 17 -3.46 -21.69 0.31
C SER A 17 -3.36 -20.21 -0.03
N MET A 18 -3.78 -19.32 0.88
CA MET A 18 -3.75 -17.87 0.65
C MET A 18 -2.54 -17.19 1.30
N SER A 19 -2.04 -17.72 2.43
CA SER A 19 -0.88 -17.17 3.13
C SER A 19 0.43 -17.48 2.43
N LEU A 20 0.60 -18.66 1.84
CA LEU A 20 1.84 -19.03 1.11
C LEU A 20 2.15 -18.04 -0.02
N PRO A 21 1.21 -17.74 -0.95
CA PRO A 21 1.44 -16.75 -1.99
C PRO A 21 1.73 -15.35 -1.44
N MET A 22 1.03 -14.96 -0.37
CA MET A 22 1.21 -13.66 0.26
C MET A 22 2.60 -13.53 0.90
N MET A 23 3.06 -14.56 1.63
CA MET A 23 4.39 -14.60 2.23
C MET A 23 5.50 -14.53 1.18
N ILE A 24 5.37 -15.28 0.08
CA ILE A 24 6.33 -15.22 -1.03
C ILE A 24 6.35 -13.81 -1.64
N SER A 25 5.19 -13.19 -1.82
CA SER A 25 5.10 -11.82 -2.35
C SER A 25 5.80 -10.81 -1.45
N MET A 26 5.61 -10.90 -0.13
CA MET A 26 6.30 -10.05 0.83
C MET A 26 7.81 -10.31 0.88
N LEU A 27 8.24 -11.57 0.73
CA LEU A 27 9.67 -11.91 0.64
C LEU A 27 10.32 -11.28 -0.59
N VAL A 28 9.70 -11.40 -1.76
CA VAL A 28 10.19 -10.79 -3.00
C VAL A 28 10.21 -9.27 -2.89
N GLN A 29 9.19 -8.66 -2.28
CA GLN A 29 9.15 -7.22 -2.02
C GLN A 29 10.31 -6.78 -1.10
N ALA A 30 10.60 -7.52 -0.03
CA ALA A 30 11.72 -7.22 0.85
C ALA A 30 13.07 -7.34 0.13
N LEU A 31 13.26 -8.37 -0.69
CA LEU A 31 14.47 -8.54 -1.51
C LEU A 31 14.63 -7.38 -2.51
N TYR A 32 13.54 -6.92 -3.11
CA TYR A 32 13.56 -5.76 -4.01
C TYR A 32 14.05 -4.51 -3.29
N ASN A 33 13.55 -4.22 -2.08
CA ASN A 33 14.01 -3.07 -1.29
C ASN A 33 15.51 -3.13 -0.98
N ILE A 34 16.05 -4.32 -0.70
CA ILE A 34 17.49 -4.50 -0.46
C ILE A 34 18.29 -4.23 -1.73
N VAL A 35 17.88 -4.82 -2.85
CA VAL A 35 18.58 -4.65 -4.13
C VAL A 35 18.53 -3.19 -4.56
N ASP A 36 17.38 -2.54 -4.50
CA ASP A 36 17.21 -1.12 -4.82
C ASP A 36 18.15 -0.23 -3.99
N SER A 37 18.19 -0.43 -2.67
CA SER A 37 19.10 0.31 -1.79
C SER A 37 20.58 0.10 -2.13
N VAL A 38 20.98 -1.11 -2.53
CA VAL A 38 22.37 -1.40 -2.94
C VAL A 38 22.71 -0.71 -4.25
N PHE A 39 21.80 -0.73 -5.24
CA PHE A 39 22.01 -0.03 -6.51
C PHE A 39 22.09 1.48 -6.32
N VAL A 40 21.21 2.06 -5.50
CA VAL A 40 21.24 3.48 -5.14
C VAL A 40 22.55 3.86 -4.45
N ALA A 41 23.02 3.03 -3.51
CA ALA A 41 24.28 3.28 -2.80
C ALA A 41 25.52 3.22 -3.72
N GLN A 42 25.47 2.44 -4.81
CA GLN A 42 26.56 2.34 -5.79
C GLN A 42 26.60 3.50 -6.80
N LEU A 43 25.53 4.29 -6.93
CA LEU A 43 25.42 5.36 -7.93
C LEU A 43 26.14 6.66 -7.51
N SER A 44 26.02 7.11 -6.25
CA SER A 44 26.74 8.27 -5.68
C SER A 44 26.40 8.45 -4.19
N GLU A 45 27.34 8.96 -3.38
CA GLU A 45 27.05 9.41 -1.99
C GLU A 45 25.92 10.44 -1.95
N GLU A 46 25.86 11.35 -2.92
CA GLU A 46 24.82 12.39 -3.03
C GLU A 46 23.43 11.78 -3.32
N ALA A 47 23.38 10.68 -4.08
CA ALA A 47 22.14 9.95 -4.37
C ALA A 47 21.61 9.24 -3.12
N LEU A 48 22.51 8.67 -2.31
CA LEU A 48 22.15 8.02 -1.05
C LEU A 48 21.63 9.02 -0.01
N THR A 49 22.23 10.20 0.08
CA THR A 49 21.72 11.30 0.93
C THR A 49 20.34 11.76 0.45
N GLY A 50 20.13 11.88 -0.86
CA GLY A 50 18.83 12.23 -1.45
C GLY A 50 17.72 11.24 -1.10
N VAL A 51 18.01 9.92 -1.19
CA VAL A 51 17.04 8.87 -0.82
C VAL A 51 16.74 8.88 0.68
N THR A 52 17.76 9.09 1.52
CA THR A 52 17.58 9.17 2.99
C THR A 52 16.67 10.34 3.38
N LEU A 53 16.81 11.51 2.74
CA LEU A 53 15.96 12.68 2.99
C LEU A 53 14.53 12.49 2.49
N ALA A 54 14.32 11.67 1.46
CA ALA A 54 12.99 11.33 0.94
C ALA A 54 12.25 10.28 1.80
N PHE A 55 12.97 9.50 2.60
CA PHE A 55 12.43 8.37 3.36
C PHE A 55 11.27 8.73 4.31
N PRO A 56 11.32 9.84 5.08
CA PRO A 56 10.21 10.24 5.95
C PRO A 56 8.93 10.57 5.16
N MET A 57 9.08 11.21 4.00
CA MET A 57 7.95 11.55 3.13
C MET A 57 7.35 10.28 2.52
N GLN A 58 8.18 9.34 2.10
CA GLN A 58 7.73 8.04 1.60
C GLN A 58 7.01 7.24 2.69
N ASN A 59 7.52 7.23 3.92
CA ASN A 59 6.86 6.55 5.05
C ASN A 59 5.51 7.20 5.37
N PHE A 60 5.40 8.52 5.29
CA PHE A 60 4.13 9.22 5.43
C PHE A 60 3.11 8.83 4.35
N MET A 61 3.55 8.75 3.09
CA MET A 61 2.71 8.26 1.99
C MET A 61 2.23 6.83 2.23
N PHE A 62 3.11 5.93 2.69
CA PHE A 62 2.73 4.56 3.03
C PHE A 62 1.77 4.50 4.22
N ALA A 63 1.94 5.35 5.24
CA ALA A 63 1.03 5.40 6.38
C ALA A 63 -0.40 5.80 5.96
N VAL A 64 -0.53 6.83 5.12
CA VAL A 64 -1.83 7.28 4.61
C VAL A 64 -2.43 6.24 3.67
N ALA A 65 -1.69 5.79 2.65
CA ALA A 65 -2.18 4.83 1.68
C ALA A 65 -2.52 3.47 2.32
N GLY A 66 -1.64 2.96 3.19
CA GLY A 66 -1.86 1.72 3.93
C GLY A 66 -3.03 1.83 4.91
N GLY A 67 -3.14 2.94 5.65
CA GLY A 67 -4.26 3.18 6.57
C GLY A 67 -5.61 3.22 5.86
N THR A 68 -5.72 3.96 4.76
CA THR A 68 -6.94 4.00 3.94
C THR A 68 -7.24 2.63 3.33
N GLY A 69 -6.24 1.94 2.77
CA GLY A 69 -6.40 0.63 2.16
C GLY A 69 -6.89 -0.44 3.15
N VAL A 70 -6.31 -0.49 4.34
CA VAL A 70 -6.74 -1.40 5.42
C VAL A 70 -8.15 -1.04 5.90
N GLY A 71 -8.48 0.24 6.05
CA GLY A 71 -9.82 0.70 6.45
C GLY A 71 -10.91 0.31 5.44
N ILE A 72 -10.66 0.50 4.15
CA ILE A 72 -11.56 0.07 3.07
C ILE A 72 -11.71 -1.45 3.08
N ASN A 73 -10.60 -2.19 3.21
CA ASN A 73 -10.63 -3.65 3.23
C ASN A 73 -11.44 -4.20 4.43
N ALA A 74 -11.30 -3.58 5.61
CA ALA A 74 -12.05 -3.94 6.80
C ALA A 74 -13.57 -3.71 6.62
N MET A 75 -13.95 -2.55 6.08
CA MET A 75 -15.35 -2.24 5.76
C MET A 75 -15.92 -3.20 4.73
N LEU A 76 -15.16 -3.47 3.65
CA LEU A 76 -15.56 -4.40 2.59
C LEU A 76 -15.74 -5.82 3.12
N SER A 77 -14.79 -6.31 3.92
CA SER A 77 -14.85 -7.63 4.54
C SER A 77 -16.04 -7.76 5.49
N LYS A 78 -16.36 -6.71 6.26
CA LYS A 78 -17.53 -6.67 7.13
C LYS A 78 -18.84 -6.72 6.33
N SER A 79 -19.02 -5.87 5.33
CA SER A 79 -20.24 -5.85 4.51
C SER A 79 -20.44 -7.14 3.70
N LEU A 80 -19.37 -7.74 3.18
CA LEU A 80 -19.42 -9.06 2.55
C LEU A 80 -19.80 -10.17 3.53
N GLY A 81 -19.30 -10.10 4.77
CA GLY A 81 -19.67 -11.02 5.86
C GLY A 81 -21.14 -10.91 6.26
N GLU A 82 -21.69 -9.69 6.26
CA GLU A 82 -23.11 -9.40 6.53
C GLU A 82 -24.03 -9.69 5.32
N ARG A 83 -23.48 -10.15 4.19
CA ARG A 83 -24.19 -10.38 2.90
C ARG A 83 -24.88 -9.12 2.33
N GLU A 84 -24.44 -7.93 2.74
CA GLU A 84 -24.91 -6.65 2.21
C GLU A 84 -24.06 -6.26 0.98
N TYR A 85 -24.32 -6.90 -0.16
CA TYR A 85 -23.54 -6.71 -1.38
C TYR A 85 -23.61 -5.29 -1.95
N ASP A 86 -24.75 -4.59 -1.83
CA ASP A 86 -24.88 -3.20 -2.30
C ASP A 86 -23.98 -2.23 -1.50
N LYS A 87 -23.85 -2.45 -0.19
CA LYS A 87 -22.94 -1.68 0.65
C LYS A 87 -21.49 -2.04 0.38
N ALA A 88 -21.19 -3.32 0.11
CA ALA A 88 -19.86 -3.76 -0.28
C ALA A 88 -19.41 -3.12 -1.60
N ASP A 89 -20.29 -3.07 -2.60
CA ASP A 89 -20.01 -2.45 -3.89
C ASP A 89 -19.81 -0.93 -3.77
N SER A 90 -20.69 -0.26 -3.01
CA SER A 90 -20.56 1.17 -2.70
C SER A 90 -19.27 1.48 -1.92
N ALA A 91 -18.88 0.62 -0.97
CA ALA A 91 -17.64 0.76 -0.21
C ALA A 91 -16.40 0.56 -1.08
N ALA A 92 -16.44 -0.40 -2.02
CA ALA A 92 -15.36 -0.61 -2.98
C ALA A 92 -15.22 0.58 -3.95
N GLY A 93 -16.34 1.06 -4.51
CA GLY A 93 -16.36 2.22 -5.40
C GLY A 93 -15.85 3.49 -4.72
N ASN A 94 -16.39 3.81 -3.54
CA ASN A 94 -15.93 4.95 -2.74
C ASN A 94 -14.46 4.80 -2.33
N GLY A 95 -14.02 3.58 -1.99
CA GLY A 95 -12.64 3.30 -1.65
C GLY A 95 -11.66 3.59 -2.79
N ILE A 96 -12.00 3.19 -4.02
CA ILE A 96 -11.20 3.48 -5.21
C ILE A 96 -11.12 5.00 -5.46
N VAL A 97 -12.24 5.72 -5.33
CA VAL A 97 -12.27 7.18 -5.47
C VAL A 97 -11.41 7.85 -4.41
N LEU A 98 -11.47 7.38 -3.15
CA LEU A 98 -10.63 7.88 -2.06
C LEU A 98 -9.14 7.65 -2.32
N CYS A 99 -8.77 6.47 -2.81
CA CYS A 99 -7.40 6.17 -3.21
C CYS A 99 -6.92 7.08 -4.36
N MET A 100 -7.76 7.32 -5.37
CA MET A 100 -7.42 8.26 -6.46
C MET A 100 -7.27 9.69 -5.96
N LEU A 101 -8.18 10.17 -5.11
CA LEU A 101 -8.08 11.51 -4.50
C LEU A 101 -6.81 11.65 -3.67
N ALA A 102 -6.46 10.66 -2.86
CA ALA A 102 -5.23 10.65 -2.08
C ALA A 102 -3.99 10.67 -3.00
N ALA A 103 -3.99 9.88 -4.07
CA ALA A 103 -2.89 9.85 -5.03
C ALA A 103 -2.71 11.21 -5.73
N PHE A 104 -3.79 11.82 -6.21
CA PHE A 104 -3.75 13.16 -6.81
C PHE A 104 -3.30 14.22 -5.83
N ALA A 105 -3.74 14.16 -4.57
CA ALA A 105 -3.31 15.09 -3.53
C ALA A 105 -1.81 14.99 -3.26
N PHE A 106 -1.26 13.78 -3.15
CA PHE A 106 0.19 13.56 -2.97
C PHE A 106 1.00 13.97 -4.20
N MET A 107 0.49 13.71 -5.41
CA MET A 107 1.13 14.13 -6.65
C MET A 107 1.18 15.66 -6.75
N ALA A 108 0.07 16.35 -6.47
CA ALA A 108 0.01 17.81 -6.48
C ALA A 108 0.92 18.43 -5.41
N ALA A 109 0.93 17.88 -4.18
CA ALA A 109 1.82 18.31 -3.11
C ALA A 109 3.30 18.17 -3.49
N SER A 110 3.66 17.06 -4.15
CA SER A 110 5.03 16.84 -4.64
C SER A 110 5.41 17.84 -5.74
N PHE A 111 4.50 18.12 -6.68
CA PHE A 111 4.72 19.06 -7.78
C PHE A 111 4.82 20.52 -7.31
N MET A 112 4.04 20.91 -6.29
CA MET A 112 4.13 22.23 -5.64
C MET A 112 5.41 22.44 -4.83
N GLY A 113 6.30 21.45 -4.77
CA GLY A 113 7.58 21.57 -4.09
C GLY A 113 7.48 21.46 -2.56
N ALA A 114 6.38 20.94 -2.01
CA ALA A 114 6.32 20.63 -0.57
C ALA A 114 7.41 19.62 -0.17
N ALA A 115 7.75 18.70 -1.09
CA ALA A 115 8.91 17.81 -0.97
C ALA A 115 10.24 18.59 -0.89
N ARG A 116 10.41 19.65 -1.70
CA ARG A 116 11.61 20.52 -1.68
C ARG A 116 11.68 21.36 -0.41
N GLY A 117 10.55 21.88 0.08
CA GLY A 117 10.49 22.62 1.35
C GLY A 117 10.84 21.75 2.56
N PHE A 118 10.37 20.50 2.57
CA PHE A 118 10.68 19.54 3.64
C PHE A 118 12.15 19.09 3.62
N ILE A 119 12.71 18.87 2.43
CA ILE A 119 14.14 18.57 2.25
C ILE A 119 15.00 19.77 2.67
N GLY A 120 14.58 21.00 2.35
CA GLY A 120 15.29 22.23 2.76
C GLY A 120 15.25 22.53 4.26
N THR A 121 14.29 21.99 5.03
CA THR A 121 14.33 22.03 6.51
C THR A 121 15.30 21.02 7.14
N GLN A 122 15.83 20.06 6.37
CA GLN A 122 16.74 19.02 6.86
C GLN A 122 18.21 19.20 6.46
N THR A 123 18.51 20.21 5.62
CA THR A 123 19.87 20.67 5.26
C THR A 123 20.18 21.99 5.94
#